data_AF-A0A847T2Z4-F1
#
_entry.id   AF-A0A847T2Z4-F1
#
_cell.length_a   1.000
_cell.length_b   1.000
_cell.length_c   1.000
_cell.angle_alpha   90.00
_cell.angle_beta   90.00
_cell.angle_gamma   90.00
#
_symmetry.space_group_name_H-M   'P 1'
#
loop_
_entity.id
_entity.type
_entity.pdbx_description
1 polymer ?
#
loop_
_entity_poly.entity_id
_entity_poly.type
_entity_poly.pdbx_seq_one_letter_code
_entity_poly.pdbx_strand_id
1 'polypeptide(L)'
;MSDGSSERNVQFEVVDSHRISFGKNNFIEVARKRAVSESGSTEFISLSRGFTMKDGSDRYKSSISIPDDEEIRKFLSEKLMDI
;
A
#
# COMPACT_ATOMS: atom_id res chain seq x y z
N MET A 1 25.69 -20.75 10.26
CA MET A 1 24.94 -20.40 9.04
C MET A 1 24.65 -18.92 9.14
N SER A 2 25.41 -18.11 8.40
CA SER A 2 25.24 -16.66 8.40
C SER A 2 24.22 -16.35 7.32
N ASP A 3 23.04 -15.88 7.73
CA ASP A 3 21.98 -15.49 6.81
C ASP A 3 22.43 -14.21 6.10
N GLY A 4 23.07 -14.40 4.95
CA GLY A 4 23.59 -13.34 4.10
C GLY A 4 22.47 -12.71 3.30
N SER A 5 21.48 -12.10 3.96
CA SER A 5 20.58 -11.17 3.27
C SER A 5 21.35 -9.89 3.03
N SER A 6 21.92 -9.76 1.83
CA SER A 6 22.27 -8.46 1.28
C SER A 6 20.99 -7.65 1.21
N GLU A 7 20.70 -6.93 2.30
CA GLU A 7 19.68 -5.88 2.36
C GLU A 7 20.12 -4.80 1.36
N ARG A 8 19.79 -5.01 0.09
CA ARG A 8 19.75 -3.93 -0.88
C ARG A 8 18.86 -2.88 -0.25
N ASN A 9 19.39 -1.69 0.04
CA ASN A 9 18.65 -0.58 0.61
C ASN A 9 17.44 -0.27 -0.27
N VAL A 10 16.27 -0.82 0.08
CA VAL A 10 15.00 -0.53 -0.62
C VAL A 10 14.31 0.59 0.12
N GLN A 11 14.21 1.75 -0.52
CA GLN A 11 13.44 2.88 0.00
C GLN A 11 12.04 2.85 -0.61
N PHE A 12 11.03 3.15 0.18
CA PHE A 12 9.64 3.21 -0.28
C PHE A 12 9.16 4.66 -0.30
N GLU A 13 8.74 5.11 -1.47
CA GLU A 13 8.17 6.44 -1.69
C GLU A 13 6.68 6.32 -1.97
N VAL A 14 5.87 7.24 -1.45
CA VAL A 14 4.46 7.36 -1.84
C VAL A 14 4.38 8.33 -3.02
N VAL A 15 3.93 7.82 -4.17
CA VAL A 15 3.76 8.61 -5.39
C VAL A 15 2.44 9.37 -5.34
N ASP A 16 1.38 8.69 -4.91
CA ASP A 16 0.04 9.26 -4.77
C ASP A 16 -0.77 8.43 -3.77
N SER A 17 -1.73 9.04 -3.07
CA SER A 17 -2.62 8.33 -2.18
C SER A 17 -4.01 8.95 -2.06
N HIS A 18 -5.00 8.08 -1.96
CA HIS A 18 -6.40 8.42 -1.76
C HIS A 18 -6.92 7.67 -0.55
N ARG A 19 -7.67 8.36 0.31
CA ARG A 19 -8.18 7.81 1.55
C ARG A 19 -9.67 8.07 1.72
N ILE A 20 -10.37 7.10 2.28
CA ILE A 20 -11.76 7.24 2.73
C ILE A 20 -11.90 6.77 4.18
N SER A 21 -12.60 7.57 4.98
CA SER A 21 -12.94 7.23 6.36
C SER A 21 -14.23 6.41 6.43
N PHE A 22 -14.32 5.48 7.38
CA PHE A 22 -15.53 4.71 7.63
C PHE A 22 -15.66 4.28 9.11
N GLY A 23 -16.89 3.99 9.53
CA GLY A 23 -17.19 3.69 10.93
C GLY A 23 -16.79 4.85 11.85
N LYS A 24 -16.36 4.52 13.08
CA LYS A 24 -16.04 5.54 14.09
C LYS A 24 -14.69 6.24 13.85
N ASN A 25 -13.67 5.48 13.48
CA ASN A 25 -12.30 5.99 13.36
C ASN A 25 -11.45 5.15 12.39
N ASN A 26 -12.05 4.35 11.51
CA ASN A 26 -11.29 3.54 10.57
C ASN A 26 -11.13 4.28 9.25
N PHE A 27 -10.15 3.86 8.45
CA PHE A 27 -9.99 4.32 7.08
C PHE A 27 -9.47 3.21 6.18
N ILE A 28 -9.78 3.33 4.90
CA ILE A 28 -9.10 2.62 3.81
C ILE A 28 -8.27 3.65 3.04
N GLU A 29 -7.05 3.28 2.69
CA GLU A 29 -6.16 4.04 1.83
C GLU A 29 -5.74 3.20 0.63
N VAL A 30 -5.82 3.78 -0.56
CA VAL A 30 -5.23 3.27 -1.79
C VAL A 30 -4.07 4.19 -2.13
N ALA A 31 -2.85 3.66 -2.08
CA ALA A 31 -1.63 4.44 -2.33
C ALA A 31 -0.78 3.81 -3.42
N ARG A 32 -0.37 4.57 -4.44
CA ARG A 32 0.68 4.14 -5.36
C ARG A 32 2.03 4.40 -4.70
N LYS A 33 2.84 3.36 -4.58
CA LYS A 33 4.16 3.42 -3.94
C LYS A 33 5.24 2.97 -4.92
N ARG A 34 6.43 3.54 -4.78
CA ARG A 34 7.62 3.17 -5.54
C ARG A 34 8.65 2.58 -4.58
N ALA A 35 9.06 1.35 -4.83
CA ALA A 35 10.22 0.73 -4.20
C ALA A 35 11.46 1.09 -5.02
N VAL A 36 12.40 1.81 -4.44
CA VAL A 36 13.65 2.27 -5.08
C VAL A 36 14.82 1.50 -4.48
N SER A 37 15.61 0.86 -5.33
CA SER A 37 16.83 0.15 -4.98
C SER A 37 17.97 0.55 -5.91
N GLU A 38 19.22 0.19 -5.59
CA GLU A 38 20.37 0.42 -6.47
C GLU A 38 20.20 -0.24 -7.86
N SER A 39 19.45 -1.34 -7.94
CA SER A 39 19.20 -2.08 -9.19
C SER A 39 18.02 -1.55 -10.01
N GLY A 40 17.29 -0.55 -9.53
CA GLY A 40 16.12 0.02 -10.20
C GLY A 40 14.95 0.28 -9.27
N SER A 41 13.86 0.78 -9.85
CA SER A 41 12.63 1.12 -9.13
C SER A 41 11.42 0.38 -9.68
N THR A 42 10.53 -0.05 -8.78
CA THR A 42 9.27 -0.73 -9.13
C THR A 42 8.10 -0.04 -8.45
N GLU A 43 7.03 0.24 -9.19
CA GLU A 43 5.78 0.78 -8.65
C GLU A 43 4.77 -0.33 -8.34
N PHE A 44 3.99 -0.12 -7.29
CA PHE A 44 2.91 -1.01 -6.86
C PHE A 44 1.81 -0.22 -6.15
N ILE A 45 0.61 -0.78 -6.10
CA ILE A 45 -0.51 -0.22 -5.34
C ILE A 45 -0.53 -0.88 -3.95
N SER A 46 -0.67 -0.06 -2.92
CA SER A 46 -0.84 -0.47 -1.53
C SER A 46 -2.26 -0.15 -1.11
N LEU A 47 -3.08 -1.19 -0.95
CA LEU A 47 -4.41 -1.07 -0.36
C LEU A 47 -4.30 -1.38 1.13
N SER A 48 -4.55 -0.37 1.97
CA SER A 48 -4.29 -0.45 3.40
C SER A 48 -5.54 -0.09 4.20
N ARG A 49 -5.74 -0.80 5.31
CA ARG A 49 -6.70 -0.42 6.34
C ARG A 49 -5.97 0.12 7.55
N GLY A 50 -6.42 1.24 8.07
CA GLY A 50 -5.95 1.80 9.33
C GLY A 50 -7.06 2.40 10.18
N PHE A 51 -6.66 3.04 11.27
CA PHE A 51 -7.53 3.79 12.15
C PHE A 51 -6.83 5.02 12.75
N THR A 52 -7.61 6.05 13.03
CA THR A 52 -7.16 7.28 13.68
C THR A 52 -7.36 7.16 15.19
N MET A 53 -6.34 7.52 15.94
CA MET A 53 -6.31 7.54 17.40
C MET A 53 -6.98 8.78 17.97
N LYS A 54 -7.20 8.79 19.29
CA LYS A 54 -7.73 9.96 20.00
C LYS A 54 -6.78 11.16 19.96
N ASP A 55 -5.48 10.92 19.83
CA ASP A 55 -4.45 11.95 19.69
C ASP A 55 -4.31 12.45 18.23
N GLY A 56 -5.13 11.94 17.30
CA GLY A 56 -5.10 12.28 15.89
C GLY A 56 -4.07 11.51 15.06
N SER A 57 -3.21 10.68 15.69
CA SER A 57 -2.26 9.86 14.96
C SER A 57 -2.94 8.71 14.22
N ASP A 58 -2.44 8.37 13.03
CA ASP A 58 -2.93 7.22 12.28
C ASP A 58 -2.09 5.97 12.55
N ARG A 59 -2.77 4.82 12.67
CA ARG A 59 -2.13 3.50 12.67
C ARG A 59 -2.69 2.62 11.57
N TYR A 60 -1.78 2.08 10.78
CA TYR A 60 -2.10 1.06 9.79
C TYR A 60 -2.20 -0.31 10.48
N LYS A 61 -3.26 -1.06 10.17
CA LYS A 61 -3.53 -2.37 10.75
C LYS A 61 -3.13 -3.51 9.82
N SER A 62 -3.42 -3.35 8.53
CA SER A 62 -3.14 -4.38 7.52
C SER A 62 -3.06 -3.73 6.14
N SER A 63 -2.22 -4.26 5.28
CA SER A 63 -2.10 -3.83 3.89
C SER A 63 -1.88 -5.02 2.96
N ILE A 64 -2.32 -4.88 1.72
CA ILE A 64 -1.95 -5.76 0.61
C ILE A 64 -1.22 -4.95 -0.45
N SER A 65 -0.13 -5.52 -0.98
CA SER A 65 0.57 -4.98 -2.13
C SER A 65 0.03 -5.63 -3.39
N ILE A 66 -0.39 -4.80 -4.32
CA ILE A 66 -0.99 -5.17 -5.60
C ILE A 66 -0.03 -4.69 -6.69
N PRO A 67 0.39 -5.52 -7.65
CA PRO A 67 1.20 -5.07 -8.77
C PRO A 67 0.54 -3.90 -9.51
N ASP A 68 1.32 -2.92 -9.99
CA ASP A 68 0.80 -1.84 -10.83
C ASP A 68 0.61 -2.29 -12.29
N ASP A 69 -0.19 -3.34 -12.45
CA ASP A 69 -0.58 -3.94 -13.73
C ASP A 69 -2.01 -3.54 -14.08
N GLU A 70 -2.27 -3.19 -15.34
CA GLU A 70 -3.58 -2.71 -15.78
C GLU A 70 -4.68 -3.77 -15.67
N GLU A 71 -4.39 -5.02 -16.04
CA GLU A 71 -5.36 -6.12 -16.00
C GLU A 71 -5.75 -6.44 -14.56
N ILE A 72 -4.76 -6.49 -13.65
CA ILE A 72 -5.01 -6.72 -12.22
C ILE A 72 -5.84 -5.58 -11.61
N ARG A 73 -5.50 -4.32 -11.91
CA ARG A 73 -6.26 -3.16 -11.40
C ARG A 73 -7.69 -3.16 -11.91
N LYS A 74 -7.89 -3.45 -13.19
CA LYS A 74 -9.23 -3.54 -13.80
C LYS A 74 -10.05 -4.65 -13.14
N PHE A 75 -9.48 -5.86 -13.02
CA PHE A 75 -10.13 -6.99 -12.35
C PHE A 75 -10.58 -6.63 -10.93
N LEU A 76 -9.68 -6.04 -10.12
CA LEU A 76 -10.02 -5.64 -8.76
C LEU A 76 -11.11 -4.56 -8.74
N SER A 77 -11.02 -3.56 -9.62
CA SER A 77 -12.03 -2.49 -9.68
C SER A 77 -13.42 -3.03 -10.02
N GLU A 78 -13.53 -3.98 -10.95
CA GLU A 78 -14.80 -4.58 -11.34
C GLU A 78 -15.33 -5.49 -10.21
N LYS A 79 -14.50 -6.38 -9.67
CA LYS A 79 -14.94 -7.34 -8.65
C LYS A 79 -15.25 -6.73 -7.29
N LEU A 80 -14.65 -5.59 -6.96
CA LEU A 80 -15.03 -4.84 -5.77
C LEU A 80 -16.37 -4.12 -5.94
N MET A 81 -16.78 -3.77 -7.17
CA MET A 81 -18.08 -3.15 -7.45
C MET A 81 -19.20 -4.18 -7.61
N ASP A 82 -18.87 -5.42 -7.97
CA ASP A 82 -19.82 -6.53 -8.12
C ASP A 82 -20.30 -7.12 -6.77
N ILE A 83 -19.60 -6.86 -5.66
CA ILE A 83 -19.90 -7.39 -4.31
C ILE A 83 -20.58 -6.32 -3.46
#